data_AF-C4JHK1-F1
#
_entry.id   AF-C4JHK1-F1
#
_cell.length_a   1.000
_cell.length_b   1.000
_cell.length_c   1.000
_cell.angle_alpha   90.00
_cell.angle_beta   90.00
_cell.angle_gamma   90.00
#
_symmetry.space_group_name_H-M   'P 1'
#
loop_
_entity.id
_entity.type
_entity.pdbx_description
1 polymer ?
#
loop_
_entity_poly.entity_id
_entity_poly.type
_entity_poly.pdbx_seq_one_letter_code
_entity_poly.pdbx_strand_id
1 'polypeptide(L)'
;MILWNATGAAIIQPPYFYCIAKSKATSRDPTIPLNEAISLFMTTIPALLCPLLLFVPVWLNYSTWSHHGFIAIFHVSPILVILIFIAGVIILLPRHGLVSKKDAKNPDADKPWIVASYVTAGIVSSVVHIATVLTSLRTVSSDATFARVFIPSPGRANLFPSWFPNPASTLSGLPTKYVELLEQYHLFTQFDLIVIALSCIVFVHALLPNTRGDDAKFGPKTKAAIEKRELAYLFLGTLVIGPGGAGSFALAIRESRIREHAEVKGQ
;
A
#
# COMPACT_ATOMS: atom_id res chain seq x y z
N MET A 1 16.31 16.94 9.31
CA MET A 1 15.26 16.03 9.86
C MET A 1 13.83 16.44 9.50
N ILE A 2 13.56 17.70 9.11
CA ILE A 2 12.26 18.16 8.58
C ILE A 2 11.83 17.38 7.32
N LEU A 3 12.77 16.83 6.54
CA LEU A 3 12.45 16.09 5.30
C LEU A 3 11.65 14.79 5.52
N TRP A 4 11.91 14.03 6.60
CA TRP A 4 11.22 12.75 6.83
C TRP A 4 9.73 12.97 7.15
N ASN A 5 9.42 14.03 7.89
CA ASN A 5 8.05 14.43 8.20
C ASN A 5 7.30 15.02 6.99
N ALA A 6 8.00 15.42 5.93
CA ALA A 6 7.41 15.93 4.68
C ALA A 6 7.29 14.86 3.57
N THR A 7 7.75 13.63 3.83
CA THR A 7 7.77 12.50 2.88
C THR A 7 7.01 11.27 3.38
N GLY A 8 6.18 11.42 4.41
CA GLY A 8 5.25 10.36 4.81
C GLY A 8 4.29 10.07 3.68
N ALA A 9 4.02 8.79 3.43
CA ALA A 9 3.04 8.40 2.43
C ALA A 9 1.66 8.99 2.75
N ALA A 10 1.34 9.26 4.02
CA ALA A 10 0.13 9.98 4.42
C ALA A 10 -0.03 11.40 3.84
N ILE A 11 1.05 12.08 3.49
CA ILE A 11 0.98 13.42 2.87
C ILE A 11 0.77 13.30 1.36
N ILE A 12 1.48 12.37 0.71
CA ILE A 12 1.53 12.26 -0.75
C ILE A 12 0.39 11.40 -1.30
N GLN A 13 0.06 10.32 -0.59
CA GLN A 13 -0.87 9.29 -1.05
C GLN A 13 -2.32 9.77 -1.18
N PRO A 14 -2.91 10.56 -0.24
CA PRO A 14 -4.27 11.05 -0.42
C PRO A 14 -4.43 11.98 -1.63
N PRO A 15 -3.56 13.00 -1.85
CA PRO A 15 -3.60 13.80 -3.07
C PRO A 15 -3.40 12.97 -4.35
N TYR A 16 -2.47 12.01 -4.33
CA TYR A 16 -2.25 11.11 -5.46
C TYR A 16 -3.52 10.30 -5.80
N PHE A 17 -4.14 9.68 -4.79
CA PHE A 17 -5.40 8.93 -4.94
C PHE A 17 -6.55 9.83 -5.39
N TYR A 18 -6.63 11.06 -4.87
CA TYR A 18 -7.61 12.04 -5.33
C TYR A 18 -7.44 12.36 -6.82
N CYS A 19 -6.20 12.63 -7.26
CA CYS A 19 -5.90 12.87 -8.66
C CYS A 19 -6.27 11.68 -9.55
N ILE A 20 -5.98 10.44 -9.12
CA ILE A 20 -6.40 9.24 -9.85
C ILE A 20 -7.92 9.14 -9.91
N ALA A 21 -8.61 9.29 -8.78
CA ALA A 21 -10.06 9.18 -8.70
C ALA A 21 -10.78 10.21 -9.60
N LYS A 22 -10.21 11.41 -9.74
CA LYS A 22 -10.71 12.46 -10.65
C LYS A 22 -10.31 12.25 -12.11
N SER A 23 -9.28 11.45 -12.38
CA SER A 23 -8.83 11.21 -13.74
C SER A 23 -9.83 10.36 -14.54
N LYS A 24 -9.83 10.53 -15.87
CA LYS A 24 -10.54 9.65 -16.80
C LYS A 24 -9.98 8.22 -16.81
N ALA A 25 -8.87 7.94 -16.11
CA ALA A 25 -8.30 6.61 -15.99
C ALA A 25 -9.18 5.66 -15.15
N THR A 26 -10.14 6.18 -14.38
CA THR A 26 -11.10 5.34 -13.63
C THR A 26 -12.20 4.75 -14.51
N SER A 27 -12.50 5.40 -15.65
CA SER A 27 -13.44 4.91 -16.68
C SER A 27 -12.72 4.15 -17.80
N ARG A 28 -11.59 3.51 -17.49
CA ARG A 28 -10.67 2.88 -18.46
C ARG A 28 -11.43 1.92 -19.37
N ASP A 29 -10.97 1.86 -20.62
CA ASP A 29 -11.17 0.69 -21.49
C ASP A 29 -10.79 -0.58 -20.70
N PRO A 30 -11.66 -1.61 -20.67
CA PRO A 30 -11.44 -2.84 -19.90
C PRO A 30 -10.17 -3.61 -20.31
N THR A 31 -9.59 -3.27 -21.46
CA THR A 31 -8.40 -3.95 -21.99
C THR A 31 -7.12 -3.15 -21.77
N ILE A 32 -6.09 -3.82 -21.23
CA ILE A 32 -4.71 -3.32 -21.10
C ILE A 32 -3.84 -4.03 -22.15
N PRO A 33 -2.91 -3.33 -22.82
CA PRO A 33 -1.89 -4.00 -23.62
C PRO A 33 -1.15 -5.08 -22.81
N LEU A 34 -1.03 -6.30 -23.37
CA LEU A 34 -0.50 -7.46 -22.65
C LEU A 34 0.92 -7.21 -22.09
N ASN A 35 1.76 -6.48 -22.83
CA ASN A 35 3.09 -6.10 -22.38
C ASN A 35 3.07 -5.22 -21.13
N GLU A 36 2.11 -4.30 -21.00
CA GLU A 36 1.93 -3.49 -19.78
C GLU A 36 1.48 -4.36 -18.61
N ALA A 37 0.56 -5.30 -18.83
CA ALA A 37 0.06 -6.19 -17.79
C ALA A 37 1.14 -7.15 -17.27
N ILE A 38 1.95 -7.72 -18.16
CA ILE A 38 3.13 -8.51 -17.79
C ILE A 38 4.15 -7.64 -17.05
N SER A 39 4.41 -6.42 -17.55
CA SER A 39 5.34 -5.48 -16.91
C SER A 39 4.90 -5.09 -15.50
N LEU A 40 3.60 -4.93 -15.26
CA LEU A 40 3.05 -4.69 -13.93
C LEU A 40 3.37 -5.84 -12.98
N PHE A 41 3.17 -7.08 -13.43
CA PHE A 41 3.50 -8.25 -12.61
C PHE A 41 5.00 -8.32 -12.31
N MET A 42 5.83 -8.13 -13.34
CA MET A 42 7.28 -8.17 -13.22
C MET A 42 7.86 -7.04 -12.37
N THR A 43 7.21 -5.87 -12.31
CA THR A 43 7.61 -4.76 -11.41
C THR A 43 7.09 -4.94 -9.99
N THR A 44 5.95 -5.61 -9.81
CA THR A 44 5.39 -5.88 -8.48
C THR A 44 6.36 -6.69 -7.63
N ILE A 45 7.03 -7.70 -8.20
CA ILE A 45 7.98 -8.55 -7.47
C ILE A 45 9.15 -7.74 -6.85
N PRO A 46 9.98 -7.00 -7.61
CA PRO A 46 11.05 -6.21 -7.03
C PRO A 46 10.52 -5.08 -6.13
N ALA A 47 9.37 -4.47 -6.45
CA ALA A 47 8.76 -3.47 -5.58
C ALA A 47 8.41 -4.03 -4.18
N LEU A 48 8.04 -5.30 -4.09
CA LEU A 48 7.76 -5.99 -2.83
C LEU A 48 9.03 -6.49 -2.12
N LEU A 49 10.04 -6.93 -2.89
CA LEU A 49 11.27 -7.51 -2.34
C LEU A 49 12.30 -6.44 -1.91
N CYS A 50 12.43 -5.34 -2.64
CA CYS A 50 13.42 -4.31 -2.35
C CYS A 50 13.29 -3.76 -0.92
N PRO A 51 12.09 -3.43 -0.39
CA PRO A 51 11.93 -3.01 1.00
C PRO A 51 12.48 -4.00 2.04
N LEU A 52 12.54 -5.31 1.73
CA LEU A 52 13.12 -6.29 2.64
C LEU A 52 14.62 -6.09 2.86
N LEU A 53 15.30 -5.42 1.93
CA LEU A 53 16.72 -5.07 2.06
C LEU A 53 16.98 -4.11 3.23
N LEU A 54 15.97 -3.35 3.67
CA LEU A 54 16.07 -2.52 4.88
C LEU A 54 16.32 -3.36 6.15
N PHE A 55 15.95 -4.63 6.16
CA PHE A 55 16.14 -5.52 7.30
C PHE A 55 17.47 -6.28 7.27
N VAL A 56 18.21 -6.25 6.15
CA VAL A 56 19.52 -6.91 6.01
C VAL A 56 20.48 -6.55 7.13
N PRO A 57 20.68 -5.27 7.50
CA PRO A 57 21.63 -4.95 8.54
C PRO A 57 21.16 -5.45 9.93
N VAL A 58 19.84 -5.65 10.13
CA VAL A 58 19.30 -6.27 11.36
C VAL A 58 19.62 -7.76 11.37
N TRP A 59 19.37 -8.47 10.26
CA TRP A 59 19.62 -9.91 10.17
C TRP A 59 21.10 -10.28 10.27
N LEU A 60 21.98 -9.39 9.79
CA LEU A 60 23.43 -9.61 9.82
C LEU A 60 24.10 -8.99 11.06
N ASN A 61 23.33 -8.47 12.02
CA ASN A 61 23.82 -7.84 13.26
C ASN A 61 24.85 -6.72 12.98
N TYR A 62 24.58 -5.86 12.01
CA TYR A 62 25.44 -4.73 11.70
C TYR A 62 25.41 -3.67 12.79
N SER A 63 26.45 -2.84 12.84
CA SER A 63 26.50 -1.69 13.76
C SER A 63 25.40 -0.68 13.47
N THR A 64 24.98 0.08 14.49
CA THR A 64 23.99 1.16 14.35
C THR A 64 24.37 2.17 13.26
N TRP A 65 25.67 2.48 13.13
CA TRP A 65 26.17 3.36 12.08
C TRP A 65 25.90 2.77 10.69
N SER A 66 26.21 1.48 10.51
CA SER A 66 25.95 0.75 9.27
C SER A 66 24.44 0.66 8.99
N HIS A 67 23.59 0.43 9.99
CA HIS A 67 22.12 0.47 9.84
C HIS A 67 21.65 1.79 9.24
N HIS A 68 22.06 2.91 9.82
CA HIS A 68 21.66 4.22 9.32
C HIS A 68 22.21 4.51 7.92
N GLY A 69 23.44 4.07 7.62
CA GLY A 69 24.00 4.13 6.27
C GLY A 69 23.17 3.36 5.24
N PHE A 70 22.74 2.14 5.57
CA PHE A 70 21.87 1.34 4.70
C PHE A 70 20.49 1.97 4.49
N ILE A 71 19.88 2.51 5.55
CA ILE A 71 18.61 3.26 5.44
C ILE A 71 18.78 4.47 4.52
N ALA A 72 19.90 5.21 4.64
CA ALA A 72 20.17 6.36 3.79
C ALA A 72 20.31 5.96 2.31
N ILE A 73 21.02 4.87 2.02
CA ILE A 73 21.16 4.31 0.66
C ILE A 73 19.80 3.87 0.11
N PHE A 74 18.90 3.40 0.98
CA PHE A 74 17.57 2.96 0.56
C PHE A 74 16.72 4.08 -0.06
N HIS A 75 17.02 5.36 0.21
CA HIS A 75 16.37 6.47 -0.51
C HIS A 75 16.68 6.48 -2.02
N VAL A 76 17.77 5.84 -2.45
CA VAL A 76 18.14 5.66 -3.86
C VAL A 76 17.46 4.42 -4.45
N SER A 77 16.83 3.56 -3.64
CA SER A 77 16.16 2.33 -4.10
C SER A 77 15.10 2.55 -5.19
N PRO A 78 14.31 3.65 -5.23
CA PRO A 78 13.39 3.87 -6.36
C PRO A 78 14.12 3.99 -7.69
N ILE A 79 15.33 4.58 -7.70
CA ILE A 79 16.17 4.67 -8.89
C ILE A 79 16.66 3.27 -9.29
N LEU A 80 17.09 2.46 -8.32
CA LEU A 80 17.51 1.08 -8.55
C LEU A 80 16.36 0.22 -9.12
N VAL A 81 15.14 0.35 -8.59
CA VAL A 81 13.94 -0.34 -9.09
C VAL A 81 13.63 0.09 -10.53
N ILE A 82 13.72 1.38 -10.85
CA ILE A 82 13.54 1.88 -12.22
C ILE A 82 14.61 1.29 -13.14
N LEU A 83 15.87 1.25 -12.72
CA LEU A 83 16.96 0.68 -13.53
C LEU A 83 16.78 -0.82 -13.75
N ILE A 84 16.43 -1.58 -12.72
CA ILE A 84 16.11 -3.01 -12.82
C ILE A 84 14.94 -3.24 -13.76
N PHE A 85 13.90 -2.39 -13.67
CA PHE A 85 12.76 -2.46 -14.56
C PHE A 85 13.15 -2.21 -16.01
N ILE A 86 13.87 -1.13 -16.29
CA ILE A 86 14.34 -0.78 -17.64
C ILE A 86 15.21 -1.92 -18.19
N ALA A 87 16.15 -2.43 -17.40
CA ALA A 87 17.01 -3.55 -17.80
C ALA A 87 16.19 -4.81 -18.07
N GLY A 88 15.24 -5.16 -17.19
CA GLY A 88 14.35 -6.30 -17.36
C GLY A 88 13.51 -6.19 -18.63
N VAL A 89 12.95 -5.01 -18.91
CA VAL A 89 12.24 -4.75 -20.16
C VAL A 89 13.16 -4.90 -21.36
N ILE A 90 14.34 -4.29 -21.36
CA ILE A 90 15.29 -4.38 -22.50
C ILE A 90 15.71 -5.84 -22.76
N ILE A 91 15.94 -6.63 -21.71
CA ILE A 91 16.40 -8.02 -21.82
C ILE A 91 15.27 -8.97 -22.21
N LEU A 92 14.06 -8.77 -21.68
CA LEU A 92 12.93 -9.69 -21.86
C LEU A 92 12.02 -9.33 -23.05
N LEU A 93 11.96 -8.06 -23.48
CA LEU A 93 11.14 -7.61 -24.62
C LEU A 93 11.82 -7.51 -26.01
N PRO A 94 13.04 -8.01 -26.31
CA PRO A 94 13.64 -7.78 -27.63
C PRO A 94 12.93 -8.52 -28.79
N ARG A 95 11.82 -9.23 -28.55
CA ARG A 95 11.10 -9.99 -29.59
C ARG A 95 9.75 -9.44 -30.06
N HIS A 96 9.10 -8.50 -29.35
CA HIS A 96 7.70 -8.12 -29.67
C HIS A 96 7.41 -6.61 -29.77
N GLY A 97 8.43 -5.75 -29.75
CA GLY A 97 8.24 -4.30 -29.81
C GLY A 97 7.74 -3.70 -28.48
N LEU A 98 8.04 -2.43 -28.24
CA LEU A 98 7.74 -1.74 -26.98
C LEU A 98 6.24 -1.44 -26.78
N VAL A 99 5.43 -1.60 -27.83
CA VAL A 99 3.99 -1.33 -27.82
C VAL A 99 3.28 -2.53 -28.42
N SER A 100 2.77 -3.42 -27.57
CA SER A 100 1.82 -4.43 -28.04
C SER A 100 0.52 -3.72 -28.40
N LYS A 101 0.02 -3.90 -29.62
CA LYS A 101 -1.35 -3.49 -29.93
C LYS A 101 -2.31 -4.29 -29.04
N LYS A 102 -3.43 -3.66 -28.67
CA LYS A 102 -4.54 -4.36 -28.01
C LYS A 102 -5.00 -5.51 -28.91
N ASP A 103 -5.05 -6.72 -28.37
CA ASP A 103 -5.54 -7.87 -29.13
C ASP A 103 -7.06 -7.87 -29.10
N ALA A 104 -7.67 -7.38 -30.18
CA ALA A 104 -9.12 -7.37 -30.32
C ALA A 104 -9.73 -8.78 -30.36
N LYS A 105 -8.94 -9.84 -30.64
CA LYS A 105 -9.41 -11.23 -30.69
C LYS A 105 -9.38 -11.90 -29.32
N ASN A 106 -8.59 -11.38 -28.39
CA ASN A 106 -8.48 -11.89 -27.03
C ASN A 106 -8.42 -10.72 -26.03
N PRO A 107 -9.57 -10.05 -25.77
CA PRO A 107 -9.62 -8.87 -24.92
C PRO A 107 -9.24 -9.16 -23.45
N ASP A 108 -9.20 -10.44 -23.04
CA ASP A 108 -8.90 -10.85 -21.67
C ASP A 108 -7.52 -11.46 -21.45
N ALA A 109 -6.64 -11.41 -22.46
CA ALA A 109 -5.28 -11.93 -22.35
C ALA A 109 -4.46 -11.31 -21.20
N ASP A 110 -4.76 -10.07 -20.83
CA ASP A 110 -4.10 -9.28 -19.79
C ASP A 110 -4.63 -9.55 -18.38
N LYS A 111 -5.89 -9.98 -18.24
CA LYS A 111 -6.58 -10.26 -16.96
C LYS A 111 -5.74 -11.08 -15.98
N PRO A 112 -5.22 -12.27 -16.33
CA PRO A 112 -4.51 -13.11 -15.36
C PRO A 112 -3.28 -12.42 -14.79
N TRP A 113 -2.58 -11.59 -15.57
CA TRP A 113 -1.38 -10.89 -15.12
C TRP A 113 -1.70 -9.74 -14.16
N ILE A 114 -2.76 -8.98 -14.43
CA ILE A 114 -3.22 -7.90 -13.55
C ILE A 114 -3.71 -8.48 -12.21
N VAL A 115 -4.57 -9.51 -12.28
CA VAL A 115 -5.09 -10.20 -11.10
C VAL A 115 -3.95 -10.84 -10.31
N ALA A 116 -3.01 -11.53 -10.96
CA ALA A 116 -1.84 -12.10 -10.29
C ALA A 116 -0.99 -11.03 -9.60
N SER A 117 -0.84 -9.85 -10.20
CA SER A 117 -0.12 -8.71 -9.60
C SER A 117 -0.80 -8.27 -8.30
N TYR A 118 -2.12 -8.04 -8.34
CA TYR A 118 -2.88 -7.66 -7.16
C TYR A 118 -2.88 -8.74 -6.09
N VAL A 119 -3.11 -10.00 -6.45
CA VAL A 119 -3.10 -11.11 -5.49
C VAL A 119 -1.72 -11.28 -4.85
N THR A 120 -0.64 -11.17 -5.61
CA THR A 120 0.73 -11.27 -5.10
C THR A 120 1.04 -10.13 -4.12
N ALA A 121 0.72 -8.89 -4.50
CA ALA A 121 0.87 -7.73 -3.62
C ALA A 121 0.02 -7.87 -2.36
N GLY A 122 -1.21 -8.37 -2.50
CA GLY A 122 -2.12 -8.63 -1.40
C GLY A 122 -1.56 -9.64 -0.41
N ILE A 123 -1.13 -10.81 -0.88
CA ILE A 123 -0.53 -11.87 -0.05
C ILE A 123 0.68 -11.34 0.72
N VAL A 124 1.64 -10.72 0.03
CA VAL A 124 2.86 -10.23 0.67
C VAL A 124 2.54 -9.15 1.72
N SER A 125 1.68 -8.18 1.37
CA SER A 125 1.27 -7.13 2.31
C SER A 125 0.56 -7.72 3.54
N SER A 126 -0.31 -8.71 3.35
CA SER A 126 -1.01 -9.38 4.45
C SER A 126 -0.08 -10.19 5.34
N VAL A 127 0.88 -10.92 4.77
CA VAL A 127 1.89 -11.65 5.55
C VAL A 127 2.71 -10.68 6.41
N VAL A 128 3.17 -9.56 5.84
CA VAL A 128 3.94 -8.56 6.60
C VAL A 128 3.10 -7.92 7.70
N HIS A 129 1.84 -7.56 7.41
CA HIS A 129 0.92 -6.99 8.41
C HIS A 129 0.67 -7.96 9.56
N ILE A 130 0.29 -9.21 9.25
CA ILE A 130 0.01 -10.24 10.26
C ILE A 130 1.26 -10.55 11.08
N ALA A 131 2.42 -10.69 10.44
CA ALA A 131 3.69 -10.90 11.13
C ALA A 131 4.02 -9.73 12.09
N THR A 132 3.81 -8.49 11.65
CA THR A 132 4.01 -7.30 12.48
C THR A 132 3.07 -7.28 13.67
N VAL A 133 1.77 -7.53 13.45
CA VAL A 133 0.76 -7.59 14.52
C VAL A 133 1.11 -8.69 15.52
N LEU A 134 1.36 -9.92 15.06
CA LEU A 134 1.70 -11.05 15.93
C LEU A 134 3.00 -10.79 16.72
N THR A 135 4.02 -10.22 16.08
CA THR A 135 5.28 -9.88 16.75
C THR A 135 5.05 -8.82 17.82
N SER A 136 4.27 -7.78 17.52
CA SER A 136 3.96 -6.70 18.47
C SER A 136 3.09 -7.17 19.65
N LEU A 137 2.29 -8.22 19.47
CA LEU A 137 1.49 -8.83 20.54
C LEU A 137 2.31 -9.78 21.41
N ARG A 138 3.38 -10.37 20.88
CA ARG A 138 4.22 -11.38 21.57
C ARG A 138 5.53 -10.83 22.13
N THR A 139 5.92 -9.63 21.72
CA THR A 139 7.18 -9.04 22.18
C THR A 139 7.16 -8.72 23.66
N VAL A 140 8.32 -8.90 24.30
CA VAL A 140 8.56 -8.52 25.70
C VAL A 140 9.07 -7.07 25.79
N SER A 141 9.53 -6.50 24.67
CA SER A 141 10.02 -5.12 24.63
C SER A 141 8.87 -4.13 24.72
N SER A 142 8.95 -3.21 25.67
CA SER A 142 7.99 -2.10 25.83
C SER A 142 7.90 -1.21 24.58
N ASP A 143 8.97 -1.14 23.79
CA ASP A 143 9.09 -0.26 22.63
C ASP A 143 8.48 -0.84 21.35
N ALA A 144 8.14 -2.13 21.34
CA ALA A 144 7.58 -2.81 20.17
C ALA A 144 6.18 -3.37 20.41
N THR A 145 5.56 -3.07 21.56
CA THR A 145 4.20 -3.57 21.89
C THR A 145 3.15 -3.10 20.89
N PHE A 146 2.04 -3.84 20.77
CA PHE A 146 0.93 -3.48 19.88
C PHE A 146 0.48 -2.03 20.03
N ALA A 147 0.22 -1.58 21.27
CA ALA A 147 -0.19 -0.21 21.53
C ALA A 147 0.88 0.80 21.10
N ARG A 148 2.15 0.45 21.29
CA ARG A 148 3.28 1.30 20.91
C ARG A 148 3.44 1.45 19.40
N VAL A 149 3.11 0.41 18.63
CA VAL A 149 3.23 0.44 17.16
C VAL A 149 2.00 1.07 16.50
N PHE A 150 0.80 0.80 17.00
CA PHE A 150 -0.45 1.10 16.28
C PHE A 150 -1.31 2.22 16.88
N ILE A 151 -1.13 2.59 18.15
CA ILE A 151 -1.99 3.58 18.83
C ILE A 151 -1.24 4.91 18.99
N PRO A 152 -1.72 6.00 18.35
CA PRO A 152 -1.16 7.34 18.51
C PRO A 152 -1.01 7.74 19.98
N SER A 153 0.20 8.13 20.39
CA SER A 153 0.47 8.59 21.76
C SER A 153 1.06 10.02 21.80
N PRO A 154 0.26 11.08 21.54
CA PRO A 154 0.75 12.46 21.50
C PRO A 154 1.45 12.93 22.78
N GLY A 155 0.95 12.48 23.94
CA GLY A 155 1.53 12.81 25.25
C GLY A 155 2.97 12.33 25.42
N ARG A 156 3.34 11.18 24.85
CA ARG A 156 4.73 10.66 24.87
C ARG A 156 5.67 11.49 23.99
N ALA A 157 5.16 12.02 22.89
CA ALA A 157 5.91 12.91 22.00
C ALA A 157 5.97 14.36 22.51
N ASN A 158 5.44 14.63 23.70
CA ASN A 158 5.32 15.97 24.29
C ASN A 158 4.58 16.96 23.37
N LEU A 159 3.69 16.45 22.51
CA LEU A 159 2.83 17.28 21.67
C LEU A 159 1.55 17.60 22.44
N PHE A 160 1.21 18.88 22.48
CA PHE A 160 0.06 19.41 23.24
C PHE A 160 0.10 19.00 24.73
N PRO A 161 1.15 19.40 25.48
CA PRO A 161 1.34 18.98 26.88
C PRO A 161 0.21 19.43 27.82
N SER A 162 -0.58 20.43 27.42
CA SER A 162 -1.78 20.86 28.14
C SER A 162 -2.99 19.94 27.90
N TRP A 163 -2.99 19.13 26.84
CA TRP A 163 -4.12 18.28 26.44
C TRP A 163 -3.86 16.80 26.72
N PHE A 164 -2.60 16.38 26.75
CA PHE A 164 -2.22 15.00 27.01
C PHE A 164 -1.23 14.91 28.16
N PRO A 165 -1.45 14.01 29.14
CA PRO A 165 -0.47 13.76 30.18
C PRO A 165 0.84 13.27 29.53
N ASN A 166 1.97 13.78 30.02
CA ASN A 166 3.30 13.41 29.57
C ASN A 166 3.85 12.31 30.50
N PRO A 167 3.67 11.01 30.17
CA PRO A 167 4.27 9.96 30.97
C PRO A 167 5.80 10.04 30.84
N ALA A 168 6.50 9.92 31.96
CA ALA A 168 7.96 9.91 31.97
C ALA A 168 8.49 8.88 30.97
N SER A 169 9.41 9.30 30.09
CA SER A 169 10.02 8.42 29.10
C SER A 169 10.68 7.23 29.81
N THR A 170 10.40 6.01 29.34
CA THR A 170 10.98 4.77 29.87
C THR A 170 12.38 4.48 29.32
N LEU A 171 12.89 5.30 28.37
CA LEU A 171 14.21 5.14 27.74
C LEU A 171 15.30 5.76 28.64
N SER A 172 15.66 5.05 29.72
CA SER A 172 16.74 5.45 30.62
C SER A 172 18.11 5.40 29.93
N GLY A 173 18.93 6.43 30.10
CA GLY A 173 20.34 6.45 29.66
C GLY A 173 20.62 7.14 28.32
N LEU A 174 19.59 7.65 27.63
CA LEU A 174 19.75 8.44 26.41
C LEU A 174 19.56 9.94 26.67
N PRO A 175 20.18 10.83 25.86
CA PRO A 175 19.95 12.27 25.98
C PRO A 175 18.46 12.62 25.80
N THR A 176 17.91 13.50 26.63
CA THR A 176 16.48 13.88 26.61
C THR A 176 15.99 14.30 25.22
N LYS A 177 16.81 15.05 24.49
CA LYS A 177 16.49 15.50 23.13
C LYS A 177 16.42 14.36 22.11
N TYR A 178 17.22 13.31 22.30
CA TYR A 178 17.19 12.13 21.46
C TYR A 178 15.92 11.31 21.69
N VAL A 179 15.53 11.16 22.96
CA VAL A 179 14.28 10.49 23.34
C VAL A 179 13.07 11.23 22.76
N GLU A 180 13.00 12.55 22.94
CA GLU A 180 11.93 13.39 22.40
C GLU A 180 11.79 13.21 20.88
N LEU A 181 12.92 13.18 20.18
CA LEU A 181 12.96 12.95 18.74
C LEU A 181 12.43 11.57 18.35
N LEU A 182 12.83 10.52 19.06
CA LEU A 182 12.36 9.14 18.82
C LEU A 182 10.84 9.03 19.01
N GLU A 183 10.32 9.67 20.07
CA GLU A 183 8.88 9.69 20.36
C GLU A 183 8.07 10.40 19.27
N GLN A 184 8.60 11.51 18.73
CA GLN A 184 7.99 12.20 17.59
C GLN A 184 8.02 11.34 16.32
N TYR A 185 9.10 10.59 16.08
CA TYR A 185 9.16 9.64 14.96
C TYR A 185 8.13 8.52 15.08
N HIS A 186 7.99 7.92 16.26
CA HIS A 186 6.96 6.90 16.48
C HIS A 186 5.56 7.46 16.26
N LEU A 187 5.27 8.65 16.80
CA LEU A 187 3.98 9.28 16.61
C LEU A 187 3.69 9.57 15.14
N PHE A 188 4.70 10.06 14.40
CA PHE A 188 4.59 10.28 12.97
C PHE A 188 4.23 8.97 12.23
N THR A 189 4.95 7.88 12.47
CA THR A 189 4.67 6.58 11.84
C THR A 189 3.27 6.05 12.19
N GLN A 190 2.81 6.24 13.42
CA GLN A 190 1.45 5.85 13.85
C GLN A 190 0.37 6.59 13.05
N PHE A 191 0.51 7.91 12.90
CA PHE A 191 -0.41 8.70 12.08
C PHE A 191 -0.27 8.39 10.59
N ASP A 192 0.96 8.19 10.11
CA ASP A 192 1.23 7.85 8.72
C ASP A 192 0.46 6.58 8.32
N LEU A 193 0.52 5.55 9.16
CA LEU A 193 -0.21 4.30 8.98
C LEU A 193 -1.74 4.51 8.94
N ILE A 194 -2.30 5.29 9.88
CA ILE A 194 -3.74 5.53 9.95
C ILE A 194 -4.23 6.26 8.71
N VAL A 195 -3.54 7.32 8.30
CA VAL A 195 -3.94 8.11 7.13
C VAL A 195 -3.79 7.30 5.84
N ILE A 196 -2.73 6.52 5.69
CA ILE A 196 -2.56 5.57 4.57
C ILE A 196 -3.71 4.57 4.54
N ALA A 197 -4.06 3.97 5.68
CA ALA A 197 -5.13 2.98 5.76
C ALA A 197 -6.49 3.58 5.37
N LEU A 198 -6.85 4.74 5.93
CA LEU A 198 -8.10 5.43 5.60
C LEU A 198 -8.13 5.86 4.12
N SER A 199 -7.02 6.39 3.60
CA SER A 199 -6.91 6.78 2.21
C SER A 199 -7.07 5.58 1.27
N CYS A 200 -6.47 4.44 1.60
CA CYS A 200 -6.66 3.19 0.86
C CYS A 200 -8.12 2.73 0.88
N ILE A 201 -8.76 2.73 2.06
CA ILE A 201 -10.17 2.34 2.18
C ILE A 201 -11.05 3.23 1.31
N VAL A 202 -10.94 4.55 1.45
CA VAL A 202 -11.76 5.51 0.68
C VAL A 202 -11.49 5.39 -0.81
N PHE A 203 -10.22 5.31 -1.21
CA PHE A 203 -9.85 5.21 -2.62
C PHE A 203 -10.34 3.91 -3.26
N VAL A 204 -10.08 2.77 -2.65
CA VAL A 204 -10.51 1.47 -3.17
C VAL A 204 -12.04 1.39 -3.16
N HIS A 205 -12.69 1.87 -2.09
CA HIS A 205 -14.15 1.96 -2.04
C HIS A 205 -14.71 2.91 -3.09
N ALA A 206 -14.00 3.96 -3.53
CA ALA A 206 -14.43 4.80 -4.64
C ALA A 206 -14.24 4.12 -6.00
N LEU A 207 -13.34 3.13 -6.09
CA LEU A 207 -13.09 2.37 -7.32
C LEU A 207 -14.00 1.15 -7.50
N LEU A 208 -14.47 0.53 -6.42
CA LEU A 208 -15.37 -0.64 -6.47
C LEU A 208 -16.72 -0.37 -7.17
N PRO A 209 -17.43 0.76 -6.92
CA PRO A 209 -18.70 1.08 -7.52
C PRO A 209 -18.43 1.72 -8.89
N ASN A 210 -18.12 0.91 -9.88
CA ASN A 210 -18.17 1.36 -11.28
C ASN A 210 -18.44 0.23 -12.27
N THR A 211 -19.28 -0.70 -11.87
CA THR A 211 -19.95 -1.59 -12.79
C THR A 211 -21.24 -0.91 -13.25
N ARG A 212 -21.12 -0.09 -14.30
CA ARG A 212 -22.22 0.64 -14.96
C ARG A 212 -23.45 -0.22 -15.33
N GLY A 213 -23.41 -1.54 -15.18
CA GLY A 213 -24.57 -2.42 -15.32
C GLY A 213 -25.40 -2.61 -14.04
N ASP A 214 -24.85 -2.35 -12.87
CA ASP A 214 -25.57 -2.47 -11.59
C ASP A 214 -26.56 -1.32 -11.38
N ASP A 215 -26.30 -0.15 -11.96
CA ASP A 215 -27.20 1.01 -11.96
C ASP A 215 -28.53 0.74 -12.67
N ALA A 216 -28.52 -0.16 -13.67
CA ALA A 216 -29.73 -0.59 -14.36
C ALA A 216 -30.42 -1.79 -13.68
N LYS A 217 -29.68 -2.56 -12.87
CA LYS A 217 -30.13 -3.85 -12.31
C LYS A 217 -30.66 -3.74 -10.88
N PHE A 218 -30.19 -2.77 -10.10
CA PHE A 218 -30.53 -2.65 -8.68
C PHE A 218 -31.12 -1.28 -8.36
N GLY A 219 -32.22 -1.27 -7.59
CA GLY A 219 -32.80 -0.04 -7.06
C GLY A 219 -31.86 0.67 -6.06
N PRO A 220 -32.08 1.97 -5.80
CA PRO A 220 -31.16 2.82 -5.01
C PRO A 220 -30.93 2.30 -3.58
N LYS A 221 -31.94 1.66 -2.96
CA LYS A 221 -31.82 1.07 -1.62
C LYS A 221 -30.87 -0.12 -1.59
N THR A 222 -30.96 -1.01 -2.58
CA THR A 222 -30.11 -2.20 -2.69
C THR A 222 -28.67 -1.80 -2.96
N LYS A 223 -28.46 -0.79 -3.83
CA LYS A 223 -27.14 -0.23 -4.11
C LYS A 223 -26.46 0.32 -2.86
N ALA A 224 -27.17 1.18 -2.11
CA ALA A 224 -26.65 1.73 -0.86
C ALA A 224 -26.31 0.64 0.18
N ALA A 225 -27.06 -0.46 0.21
CA ALA A 225 -26.77 -1.60 1.08
C ALA A 225 -25.49 -2.35 0.65
N ILE A 226 -25.29 -2.54 -0.66
CA ILE A 226 -24.08 -3.17 -1.21
C ILE A 226 -22.85 -2.30 -0.91
N GLU A 227 -22.92 -0.99 -1.17
CA GLU A 227 -21.83 -0.05 -0.91
C GLU A 227 -21.41 -0.06 0.57
N LYS A 228 -22.39 0.02 1.48
CA LYS A 228 -22.13 -0.07 2.92
C LYS A 228 -21.47 -1.39 3.32
N ARG A 229 -21.91 -2.51 2.73
CA ARG A 229 -21.35 -3.83 2.99
C ARG A 229 -19.90 -3.93 2.49
N GLU A 230 -19.62 -3.41 1.30
CA GLU A 230 -18.26 -3.38 0.74
C GLU A 230 -17.32 -2.50 1.57
N LEU A 231 -17.79 -1.34 2.02
CA LEU A 231 -17.04 -0.48 2.92
C LEU A 231 -16.74 -1.19 4.25
N ALA A 232 -17.73 -1.91 4.81
CA ALA A 232 -17.55 -2.70 6.03
C ALA A 232 -16.52 -3.82 5.82
N TYR A 233 -16.58 -4.55 4.70
CA TYR A 233 -15.59 -5.59 4.38
C TYR A 233 -14.19 -5.02 4.14
N LEU A 234 -14.07 -3.87 3.48
CA LEU A 234 -12.78 -3.19 3.31
C LEU A 234 -12.20 -2.75 4.66
N PHE A 235 -13.03 -2.20 5.54
CA PHE A 235 -12.62 -1.81 6.88
C PHE A 235 -12.15 -3.02 7.70
N LEU A 236 -12.97 -4.07 7.77
CA LEU A 236 -12.61 -5.31 8.48
C LEU A 236 -11.37 -5.98 7.88
N GLY A 237 -11.29 -6.06 6.56
CA GLY A 237 -10.11 -6.58 5.86
C GLY A 237 -8.86 -5.76 6.20
N THR A 238 -8.97 -4.43 6.22
CA THR A 238 -7.84 -3.55 6.55
C THR A 238 -7.31 -3.81 7.97
N LEU A 239 -8.19 -4.10 8.93
CA LEU A 239 -7.78 -4.46 10.30
C LEU A 239 -7.09 -5.83 10.35
N VAL A 240 -7.64 -6.84 9.68
CA VAL A 240 -7.20 -8.23 9.78
C VAL A 240 -5.96 -8.52 8.93
N ILE A 241 -5.99 -8.11 7.66
CA ILE A 241 -4.98 -8.45 6.65
C ILE A 241 -4.20 -7.23 6.16
N GLY A 242 -4.39 -6.07 6.79
CA GLY A 242 -3.70 -4.82 6.48
C GLY A 242 -4.34 -4.05 5.32
N PRO A 243 -4.09 -2.72 5.23
CA PRO A 243 -4.68 -1.87 4.20
C PRO A 243 -4.21 -2.22 2.79
N GLY A 244 -2.93 -2.63 2.63
CA GLY A 244 -2.40 -3.09 1.35
C GLY A 244 -3.06 -4.40 0.90
N GLY A 245 -3.14 -5.38 1.80
CA GLY A 245 -3.84 -6.66 1.55
C GLY A 245 -5.29 -6.46 1.12
N ALA A 246 -6.08 -5.79 1.96
CA ALA A 246 -7.50 -5.55 1.70
C ALA A 246 -7.72 -4.76 0.39
N GLY A 247 -6.93 -3.71 0.17
CA GLY A 247 -7.00 -2.91 -1.05
C GLY A 247 -6.68 -3.73 -2.30
N SER A 248 -5.60 -4.50 -2.29
CA SER A 248 -5.18 -5.31 -3.44
C SER A 248 -6.19 -6.41 -3.76
N PHE A 249 -6.73 -7.15 -2.78
CA PHE A 249 -7.76 -8.15 -3.05
C PHE A 249 -9.06 -7.54 -3.58
N ALA A 250 -9.46 -6.37 -3.05
CA ALA A 250 -10.62 -5.65 -3.57
C ALA A 250 -10.41 -5.17 -5.02
N LEU A 251 -9.20 -4.72 -5.38
CA LEU A 251 -8.86 -4.38 -6.77
C LEU A 251 -8.84 -5.60 -7.69
N ALA A 252 -8.41 -6.77 -7.21
CA ALA A 252 -8.51 -8.02 -7.96
C ALA A 252 -9.96 -8.43 -8.25
N ILE A 253 -10.86 -8.26 -7.26
CA ILE A 253 -12.30 -8.47 -7.43
C ILE A 253 -12.87 -7.48 -8.45
N ARG A 254 -12.51 -6.20 -8.32
CA ARG A 254 -12.93 -5.14 -9.26
C ARG A 254 -12.55 -5.47 -10.70
N GLU A 255 -11.33 -5.96 -10.92
CA GLU A 255 -10.84 -6.33 -12.25
C GLU A 255 -11.71 -7.42 -12.90
N SER A 256 -12.15 -8.40 -12.10
CA SER A 256 -13.06 -9.45 -12.58
C SER A 256 -14.42 -8.88 -12.97
N ARG A 257 -14.98 -7.99 -12.14
CA ARG A 257 -16.27 -7.34 -12.38
C ARG A 257 -16.27 -6.47 -13.64
N ILE A 258 -15.22 -5.68 -13.87
CA ILE A 258 -15.14 -4.79 -15.05
C ILE A 258 -15.28 -5.57 -16.36
N ARG A 259 -14.70 -6.77 -16.42
CA ARG A 259 -14.70 -7.60 -17.61
C ARG A 259 -16.04 -8.28 -17.86
N GLU A 260 -16.68 -8.78 -16.81
CA GLU A 260 -18.07 -9.31 -16.90
C GLU A 260 -19.04 -8.25 -17.46
N HIS A 261 -18.89 -6.98 -17.07
CA HIS A 261 -19.73 -5.91 -17.61
C HIS A 261 -19.39 -5.49 -19.04
N ALA A 262 -18.16 -5.68 -19.49
CA ALA A 262 -17.76 -5.42 -20.87
C ALA A 262 -18.33 -6.47 -21.82
N GLU A 263 -18.31 -7.74 -21.42
CA GLU A 263 -18.92 -8.86 -22.17
C GLU A 263 -20.42 -8.63 -22.42
N VAL A 264 -21.16 -8.19 -21.39
CA VAL A 264 -22.61 -7.93 -21.49
C VAL A 264 -22.96 -6.79 -22.44
N LYS A 265 -22.06 -5.81 -22.64
CA LYS A 265 -22.31 -4.66 -23.56
C LYS A 265 -21.90 -4.93 -25.01
N GLY A 266 -21.10 -5.97 -25.25
CA GLY A 266 -20.66 -6.36 -26.59
C GLY A 266 -21.62 -7.32 -27.31
N GLN A 267 -22.67 -7.77 -26.63
CA GLN A 267 -23.80 -8.54 -27.16
C GLN A 267 -24.98 -7.61 -27.48
#